data_AF-A0A3M1CX79-F1
#
_entry.id   AF-A0A3M1CX79-F1
#
_cell.length_a   1.000
_cell.length_b   1.000
_cell.length_c   1.000
_cell.angle_alpha   90.00
_cell.angle_beta   90.00
_cell.angle_gamma   90.00
#
_symmetry.space_group_name_H-M   'P 1'
#
loop_
_entity.id
_entity.type
_entity.pdbx_description
1 polymer ?
#
loop_
_entity_poly.entity_id
_entity_poly.type
_entity_poly.pdbx_seq_one_letter_code
_entity_poly.pdbx_strand_id
1 'polypeptide(L)'
;MPHMHYRGTEMKVWIEHEHQLTGSALDDTCLVHAVDYRFDFQNNYLYAMQSLGQLPTLEDYDVVYVRCTYDNSWGNPFMEEALAASGDDDLVDVYWGEETGDEMCMAVVGFVTPQIDLSTLF
;
A
#
# COMPACT_ATOMS: atom_id res chain seq x y z
N MET A 1 3.08 -5.49 -1.85
CA MET A 1 4.09 -5.09 -0.85
C MET A 1 3.84 -3.64 -0.46
N PRO A 2 3.45 -3.39 0.79
CA PRO A 2 3.48 -2.05 1.38
C PRO A 2 4.91 -1.51 1.44
N HIS A 3 5.10 -0.24 1.11
CA HIS A 3 6.37 0.46 1.23
C HIS A 3 6.14 1.89 1.73
N MET A 4 6.73 2.18 2.89
CA MET A 4 6.71 3.44 3.63
C MET A 4 8.06 3.56 4.38
N HIS A 5 8.50 4.77 4.70
CA HIS A 5 9.74 4.98 5.45
C HIS A 5 9.50 4.90 6.96
N TYR A 6 10.42 5.48 7.73
CA TYR A 6 10.54 5.35 9.18
C TYR A 6 9.27 5.69 9.98
N ARG A 7 8.47 6.63 9.49
CA ARG A 7 7.28 7.13 10.19
C ARG A 7 6.05 6.30 9.90
N GLY A 8 6.15 5.34 8.99
CA GLY A 8 5.03 4.51 8.61
C GLY A 8 4.55 3.57 9.71
N THR A 9 3.24 3.54 9.97
CA THR A 9 2.62 2.68 11.01
C THR A 9 1.50 1.78 10.51
N GLU A 10 0.79 2.16 9.45
CA GLU A 10 -0.25 1.32 8.85
C GLU A 10 -0.37 1.60 7.35
N MET A 11 -0.63 0.55 6.55
CA MET A 11 -1.10 0.69 5.18
C MET A 11 -2.35 -0.14 4.94
N LYS A 12 -3.38 0.45 4.34
CA LYS A 12 -4.53 -0.25 3.75
C LYS A 12 -4.60 0.02 2.25
N VAL A 13 -4.80 -1.04 1.47
CA VAL A 13 -5.06 -0.97 0.03
C VAL A 13 -6.34 -1.77 -0.24
N TRP A 14 -7.27 -1.19 -0.97
CA TRP A 14 -8.54 -1.83 -1.30
C TRP A 14 -9.05 -1.39 -2.67
N ILE A 15 -9.96 -2.18 -3.22
CA ILE A 15 -10.69 -1.88 -4.45
C ILE A 15 -12.11 -1.48 -4.06
N GLU A 16 -12.61 -0.41 -4.67
CA GLU A 16 -14.03 -0.11 -4.72
C GLU A 16 -14.54 -0.38 -6.13
N HIS A 17 -15.55 -1.23 -6.25
CA HIS A 17 -16.14 -1.60 -7.52
C HIS A 17 -17.21 -0.59 -7.96
N GLU A 18 -17.22 -0.20 -9.24
CA GLU A 18 -18.11 0.87 -9.76
C GLU A 18 -19.60 0.61 -9.44
N HIS A 19 -20.04 -0.65 -9.54
CA HIS A 19 -21.41 -1.07 -9.24
C HIS A 19 -21.86 -0.78 -7.79
N GLN A 20 -20.91 -0.47 -6.90
CA GLN A 20 -21.15 -0.13 -5.50
C GLN A 20 -21.13 1.39 -5.24
N LEU A 21 -20.61 2.20 -6.18
CA LEU A 21 -20.54 3.67 -6.07
C LEU A 21 -21.92 4.35 -6.19
N THR A 22 -22.98 3.62 -6.58
CA THR A 22 -24.34 4.16 -6.79
C THR A 22 -25.25 4.15 -5.54
N GLY A 23 -24.68 4.07 -4.34
CA GLY A 23 -25.41 4.31 -3.08
C GLY A 23 -25.78 3.07 -2.25
N SER A 24 -25.19 1.91 -2.55
CA SER A 24 -25.18 0.74 -1.65
C SER A 24 -23.94 0.80 -0.76
N ALA A 25 -23.93 0.15 0.41
CA ALA A 25 -22.71 0.00 1.18
C ALA A 25 -21.62 -0.65 0.29
N LEU A 26 -20.46 -0.01 0.21
CA LEU A 26 -19.30 -0.51 -0.54
C LEU A 26 -18.87 -1.82 0.12
N ASP A 27 -18.99 -2.94 -0.59
CA ASP A 27 -18.26 -4.17 -0.24
C ASP A 27 -16.84 -3.98 -0.79
N ASP A 28 -15.96 -3.38 0.00
CA ASP A 28 -14.58 -3.12 -0.43
C ASP A 28 -13.76 -4.41 -0.48
N THR A 29 -13.09 -4.65 -1.61
CA THR A 29 -12.17 -5.80 -1.73
C THR A 29 -10.82 -5.40 -1.17
N CYS A 30 -10.53 -5.84 0.06
CA CYS A 30 -9.24 -5.59 0.71
C CYS A 30 -8.11 -6.32 -0.03
N LEU A 31 -7.11 -5.57 -0.49
CA LEU A 31 -5.91 -6.12 -1.12
C LEU A 31 -4.81 -6.40 -0.10
N VAL A 32 -4.48 -5.42 0.73
CA VAL A 32 -3.54 -5.59 1.85
C VAL A 32 -3.93 -4.66 2.98
N HIS A 33 -3.80 -5.14 4.22
CA HIS A 33 -3.94 -4.33 5.41
C HIS A 33 -2.84 -4.68 6.42
N ALA A 34 -1.80 -3.86 6.46
CA ALA A 34 -0.70 -3.97 7.41
C ALA A 34 -0.99 -3.03 8.59
N VAL A 35 -1.77 -3.50 9.57
CA VAL A 35 -2.21 -2.71 10.74
C VAL A 35 -1.09 -2.29 11.68
N ASP A 36 -0.03 -3.08 11.77
CA ASP A 36 1.17 -2.82 12.57
C ASP A 36 2.39 -2.80 11.65
N TYR A 37 2.35 -1.96 10.62
CA TYR A 37 3.45 -1.83 9.67
C TYR A 37 4.71 -1.34 10.40
N ARG A 38 5.86 -1.87 10.02
CA ARG A 38 7.17 -1.43 10.51
C ARG A 38 8.15 -1.30 9.34
N PHE A 39 8.88 -0.19 9.30
CA PHE A 39 9.83 0.09 8.22
C PHE A 39 10.94 -0.97 8.11
N ASP A 40 11.31 -1.58 9.24
CA ASP A 40 12.37 -2.60 9.32
C ASP A 40 11.88 -4.01 8.94
N PHE A 41 10.59 -4.16 8.63
CA PHE A 41 9.97 -5.42 8.23
C PHE A 41 9.11 -5.26 6.97
N GLN A 42 9.74 -4.89 5.86
CA GLN A 42 9.07 -4.74 4.57
C GLN A 42 9.08 -6.05 3.79
N ASN A 43 7.89 -6.63 3.59
CA ASN A 43 7.75 -7.94 2.95
C ASN A 43 6.76 -7.95 1.78
N ASN A 44 7.05 -8.87 0.85
CA ASN A 44 6.10 -9.29 -0.15
C ASN A 44 5.11 -10.28 0.49
N TYR A 45 3.82 -9.95 0.43
CA TYR A 45 2.76 -10.86 0.82
C TYR A 45 2.15 -11.48 -0.42
N LEU A 46 1.90 -12.79 -0.36
CA LEU A 46 1.17 -13.53 -1.38
C LEU A 46 -0.19 -13.92 -0.81
N TYR A 47 -1.23 -13.85 -1.64
CA TYR A 47 -2.54 -14.36 -1.25
C TYR A 47 -2.46 -15.87 -1.00
N ALA A 48 -3.06 -16.30 0.10
CA ALA A 48 -3.25 -17.72 0.39
C ALA A 48 -4.36 -18.28 -0.53
N MET A 49 -3.98 -18.60 -1.77
CA MET A 49 -4.88 -19.18 -2.79
C MET A 49 -4.52 -20.63 -3.10
N GLN A 50 -5.54 -21.41 -3.48
CA GLN A 50 -5.37 -22.76 -4.05
C GLN A 50 -5.61 -22.74 -5.57
N SER A 51 -6.29 -21.72 -6.09
CA SER A 51 -6.53 -21.50 -7.52
C SER A 51 -6.65 -20.01 -7.84
N LEU A 52 -6.44 -19.63 -9.11
CA LEU A 52 -6.48 -18.24 -9.56
C LEU A 52 -7.86 -17.57 -9.35
N GLY A 53 -8.94 -18.35 -9.39
CA GLY A 53 -10.30 -17.83 -9.18
C GLY A 53 -10.60 -17.35 -7.76
N GLN A 54 -9.64 -17.48 -6.83
CA GLN A 54 -9.74 -16.96 -5.46
C GLN A 54 -9.00 -15.63 -5.26
N LEU A 55 -8.30 -15.15 -6.28
CA LEU A 55 -7.61 -13.86 -6.21
C LEU A 55 -8.62 -12.70 -6.33
N PRO A 56 -8.36 -11.57 -5.65
CA PRO A 56 -9.04 -10.32 -5.97
C PRO A 56 -8.92 -10.00 -7.47
N THR A 57 -10.03 -9.60 -8.07
CA THR A 57 -10.09 -9.18 -9.47
C THR A 57 -10.27 -7.67 -9.56
N LEU A 58 -9.59 -7.06 -10.53
CA LEU A 58 -9.89 -5.71 -10.97
C LEU A 58 -10.77 -5.79 -12.21
N GLU A 59 -11.86 -5.04 -12.20
CA GLU A 59 -12.79 -4.87 -13.29
C GLU A 59 -12.66 -3.46 -13.89
N ASP A 60 -13.31 -3.26 -15.04
CA ASP A 60 -13.38 -1.93 -15.63
C ASP A 60 -14.05 -0.95 -14.65
N TYR A 61 -13.51 0.27 -14.58
CA TYR A 61 -13.98 1.37 -13.71
C TYR A 61 -13.81 1.18 -12.19
N ASP A 62 -13.15 0.11 -11.76
CA ASP A 62 -12.72 -0.02 -10.36
C ASP A 62 -11.77 1.11 -9.94
N VAL A 63 -11.88 1.52 -8.69
CA VAL A 63 -10.95 2.48 -8.07
C VAL A 63 -10.12 1.77 -7.02
N VAL A 64 -8.79 1.83 -7.19
CA VAL A 64 -7.84 1.33 -6.19
C VAL A 64 -7.47 2.46 -5.24
N TYR A 65 -7.72 2.26 -3.96
CA TYR A 65 -7.35 3.20 -2.91
C TYR A 65 -6.13 2.72 -2.14
N VAL A 66 -5.29 3.66 -1.76
CA VAL A 66 -4.16 3.45 -0.86
C VAL A 66 -4.27 4.47 0.28
N ARG A 67 -4.24 3.98 1.52
CA ARG A 67 -4.15 4.80 2.72
C ARG A 67 -2.91 4.41 3.52
N CYS A 68 -2.10 5.39 3.85
CA CYS A 68 -0.96 5.25 4.74
C CYS A 68 -1.18 6.08 6.01
N THR A 69 -0.86 5.52 7.16
CA THR A 69 -0.83 6.21 8.45
C THR A 69 0.61 6.39 8.88
N TYR A 70 0.91 7.56 9.44
CA TYR A 70 2.25 7.93 9.90
C TYR A 70 2.23 8.39 11.35
N ASP A 71 3.33 8.16 12.07
CA ASP A 71 3.61 8.71 13.39
C ASP A 71 4.89 9.55 13.36
N ASN A 72 4.72 10.87 13.24
CA ASN A 72 5.80 11.86 13.34
C ASN A 72 5.90 12.43 14.76
N SER A 73 6.06 11.55 15.74
CA SER A 73 6.25 11.94 17.14
C SER A 73 7.41 11.19 17.78
N TRP A 74 7.87 11.68 18.93
CA TRP A 74 8.82 10.97 19.79
C TRP A 74 8.30 9.63 20.32
N GLY A 75 7.01 9.32 20.12
CA GLY A 75 6.43 8.01 20.46
C GLY A 75 6.74 6.91 19.45
N ASN A 76 7.17 7.27 18.22
CA ASN A 76 7.55 6.30 17.21
C ASN A 76 8.91 5.67 17.57
N PRO A 77 9.00 4.32 17.69
CA PRO A 77 10.24 3.65 18.08
C PRO A 77 11.39 3.83 17.08
N PHE A 78 11.11 4.30 15.86
CA PHE A 78 12.09 4.52 14.81
C PHE A 78 12.47 6.00 14.62
N MET A 79 11.93 6.92 15.44
CA MET A 79 12.14 8.36 15.26
C MET A 79 13.61 8.77 15.42
N GLU A 80 14.33 8.21 16.40
CA GLU A 80 15.74 8.51 16.59
C GLU A 80 16.59 8.11 15.37
N GLU A 81 16.29 6.95 14.77
CA GLU A 81 16.97 6.49 13.55
C GLU A 81 16.60 7.36 12.35
N ALA A 82 15.33 7.76 12.23
CA ALA A 82 14.86 8.65 11.16
C ALA A 82 15.60 9.99 11.16
N LEU A 83 15.68 10.65 12.32
CA LEU A 83 16.35 11.94 12.48
C LEU A 83 17.86 11.83 12.26
N ALA A 84 18.49 10.76 12.77
CA ALA A 84 19.90 10.51 12.53
C ALA A 84 20.19 10.30 11.04
N ALA A 85 19.27 9.67 10.30
CA ALA A 85 19.42 9.41 8.88
C ALA A 85 19.19 10.66 8.01
N SER A 86 18.33 11.59 8.43
CA SER A 86 18.13 12.88 7.76
C SER A 86 19.11 13.97 8.21
N GLY A 87 19.82 13.76 9.31
CA GLY A 87 20.74 14.75 9.89
C GLY A 87 20.04 15.83 10.70
N ASP A 88 18.81 15.59 11.11
CA ASP A 88 18.00 16.50 11.92
C ASP A 88 18.18 16.22 13.42
N ASP A 89 17.97 17.26 14.25
CA ASP A 89 18.12 17.21 15.71
C ASP A 89 16.77 17.27 16.47
N ASP A 90 15.67 17.53 15.77
CA ASP A 90 14.30 17.55 16.31
C ASP A 90 13.28 17.16 15.21
N LEU A 91 12.01 16.99 15.60
CA LEU A 91 10.92 16.70 14.66
C LEU A 91 10.78 17.80 13.61
N VAL A 92 10.78 17.39 12.35
CA VAL A 92 10.64 18.27 11.18
C VAL A 92 9.34 17.98 10.43
N ASP A 93 8.93 18.92 9.59
CA ASP A 93 7.91 18.68 8.57
C ASP A 93 8.44 17.66 7.56
N VAL A 94 7.58 16.74 7.15
CA VAL A 94 7.93 15.62 6.27
C VAL A 94 7.08 15.68 5.03
N TYR A 95 7.71 15.46 3.88
CA TYR A 95 7.05 15.50 2.57
C TYR A 95 7.16 14.16 1.86
N TRP A 96 6.41 14.03 0.78
CA TRP A 96 6.55 12.86 -0.08
C TRP A 96 7.83 12.97 -0.91
N GLY A 97 8.66 11.92 -0.87
CA GLY A 97 9.93 11.91 -1.57
C GLY A 97 10.72 10.61 -1.39
N GLU A 98 11.88 10.56 -2.05
CA GLU A 98 12.75 9.37 -2.11
C GLU A 98 13.93 9.44 -1.14
N GLU A 99 14.16 10.60 -0.50
CA GLU A 99 15.24 10.75 0.46
C GLU A 99 14.90 10.06 1.77
N THR A 100 15.92 9.74 2.55
CA THR A 100 15.74 8.97 3.80
C THR A 100 14.91 9.73 4.85
N GLY A 101 14.94 11.07 4.82
CA GLY A 101 14.14 11.92 5.70
C GLY A 101 12.69 12.12 5.24
N ASP A 102 12.40 11.87 3.97
CA ASP A 102 11.06 11.96 3.38
C ASP A 102 10.21 10.74 3.73
N GLU A 103 8.93 10.75 3.35
CA GLU A 103 8.04 9.59 3.43
C GLU A 103 7.52 9.14 2.08
N MET A 104 7.11 7.88 2.04
CA MET A 104 6.45 7.27 0.89
C MET A 104 5.14 6.61 1.27
N CYS A 105 4.21 6.59 0.33
CA CYS A 105 2.97 5.81 0.41
C CYS A 105 2.83 4.95 -0.84
N MET A 106 3.50 3.80 -0.89
CA MET A 106 3.52 2.96 -2.08
C MET A 106 3.02 1.55 -1.81
N ALA A 107 2.09 1.11 -2.64
CA ALA A 107 1.66 -0.28 -2.71
C ALA A 107 2.16 -0.90 -4.02
N VAL A 108 3.17 -1.78 -3.92
CA VAL A 108 3.60 -2.56 -5.08
C VAL A 108 2.68 -3.76 -5.23
N VAL A 109 1.93 -3.81 -6.32
CA VAL A 109 0.93 -4.85 -6.60
C VAL A 109 1.37 -5.69 -7.80
N GLY A 110 1.33 -7.01 -7.65
CA GLY A 110 1.53 -7.94 -8.77
C GLY A 110 0.19 -8.35 -9.36
N PHE A 111 0.12 -8.41 -10.69
CA PHE A 111 -1.10 -8.81 -11.41
C PHE A 111 -0.86 -10.09 -12.20
N VAL A 112 -1.91 -10.90 -12.31
CA VAL A 112 -1.96 -12.04 -13.24
C VAL A 112 -3.02 -11.70 -14.28
N THR A 113 -2.65 -11.69 -15.55
CA THR A 113 -3.59 -11.48 -16.64
C THR A 113 -3.97 -12.82 -17.27
N PRO A 114 -5.20 -12.96 -17.80
CA PRO A 114 -5.52 -14.08 -18.68
C PRO A 114 -4.52 -14.14 -19.83
N GLN A 115 -4.22 -15.36 -20.31
CA GLN A 115 -3.45 -15.47 -21.55
C GLN A 115 -4.25 -14.83 -22.69
N ILE A 116 -3.70 -13.75 -23.26
CA ILE A 116 -4.27 -13.12 -24.44
C ILE A 116 -3.77 -13.94 -25.63
N ASP A 117 -4.68 -14.57 -26.35
CA ASP A 117 -4.34 -15.21 -27.62
C ASP A 117 -4.13 -14.12 -28.67
N LEU A 118 -2.87 -13.82 -28.98
CA LEU A 118 -2.49 -12.82 -29.97
C LEU A 118 -3.03 -13.12 -31.39
N SER A 119 -3.46 -14.36 -31.67
CA SER A 119 -4.11 -14.70 -32.94
C SER A 119 -5.51 -14.10 -33.10
N THR A 120 -6.09 -13.55 -32.02
CA THR A 120 -7.39 -12.86 -32.06
C THR A 120 -7.28 -11.35 -32.30
N LEU A 121 -6.06 -10.81 -32.35
CA LEU A 121 -5.78 -9.38 -32.55
C LEU A 121 -5.43 -9.02 -34.01
N PHE A 122 -5.36 -10.00 -34.92
CA PHE A 122 -5.04 -9.82 -36.34
C PHE A 122 -5.93 -10.65 -37.26
#